data_AF-A0A955JUQ1-F1
#
_entry.id   AF-A0A955JUQ1-F1
#
_cell.length_a   1.000
_cell.length_b   1.000
_cell.length_c   1.000
_cell.angle_alpha   90.00
_cell.angle_beta   90.00
_cell.angle_gamma   90.00
#
_symmetry.space_group_name_H-M   'P 1'
#
loop_
_entity.id
_entity.type
_entity.pdbx_description
1 polymer ?
#
loop_
_entity_poly.entity_id
_entity_poly.type
_entity_poly.pdbx_seq_one_letter_code
_entity_poly.pdbx_strand_id
1 'polypeptide(L)' 'MADQDKLHAMRHSLAHIMASAIQQLWPEAKFGVGPVVENGFYYDVDLGNAKISEEDLSKIEATMRKIIKQDQQF' A
#
# COMPACT_ATOMS: atom_id res chain seq x y z
N MET A 1 -14.56 3.10 21.06
CA MET A 1 -14.84 3.87 19.82
C MET A 1 -13.58 4.56 19.33
N ALA A 2 -12.89 5.37 20.16
CA ALA A 2 -11.65 6.07 19.78
C ALA A 2 -10.51 5.20 19.20
N ASP A 3 -10.39 3.92 19.61
CA ASP A 3 -9.33 3.04 19.12
C ASP A 3 -9.57 2.51 17.70
N GLN A 4 -10.84 2.35 17.31
CA GLN A 4 -11.18 1.88 15.96
C GLN A 4 -10.96 2.96 14.90
N ASP A 5 -11.29 4.22 15.21
CA ASP A 5 -11.00 5.36 14.34
C ASP A 5 -9.50 5.57 14.12
N LYS A 6 -8.69 5.42 15.19
CA LYS A 6 -7.23 5.47 15.07
C LYS A 6 -6.68 4.33 14.22
N LEU A 7 -7.16 3.10 14.43
CA LEU A 7 -6.74 1.94 13.64
C LEU A 7 -7.15 2.10 12.17
N HIS A 8 -8.33 2.67 11.91
CA HIS A 8 -8.80 2.96 10.57
C HIS A 8 -7.93 4.01 9.86
N ALA A 9 -7.58 5.10 10.55
CA ALA A 9 -6.65 6.11 10.04
C ALA A 9 -5.26 5.51 9.74
N MET A 10 -4.72 4.68 10.65
CA MET A 10 -3.45 4.00 10.43
C MET A 10 -3.48 3.07 9.22
N ARG A 11 -4.57 2.30 9.05
CA ARG A 11 -4.74 1.41 7.89
C ARG A 11 -4.86 2.20 6.59
N HIS A 12 -5.51 3.37 6.62
CA HIS A 12 -5.59 4.24 5.45
C HIS A 12 -4.21 4.77 5.05
N SER A 13 -3.41 5.27 6.00
CA SER A 13 -2.03 5.69 5.72
C SER A 13 -1.18 4.54 5.20
N LEU A 14 -1.37 3.32 5.74
CA LEU A 14 -0.65 2.14 5.29
C LEU A 14 -1.02 1.72 3.86
N ALA A 15 -2.28 1.93 3.44
CA ALA A 15 -2.70 1.73 2.05
C ALA A 15 -1.97 2.68 1.07
N HIS A 16 -1.78 3.95 1.46
CA HIS A 16 -1.00 4.93 0.67
C HIS A 16 0.48 4.55 0.57
N ILE A 17 1.06 4.05 1.67
CA ILE A 17 2.44 3.54 1.67
C ILE A 17 2.57 2.32 0.74
N MET A 18 1.59 1.42 0.74
CA MET A 18 1.57 0.28 -0.18
C MET A 18 1.48 0.74 -1.64
N ALA A 19 0.59 1.68 -1.95
CA ALA A 19 0.48 2.24 -3.29
C ALA A 19 1.80 2.88 -3.74
N SER A 20 2.44 3.67 -2.86
CA SER A 20 3.75 4.29 -3.13
C SER A 20 4.84 3.24 -3.37
N ALA A 21 4.86 2.15 -2.58
CA ALA A 21 5.79 1.05 -2.76
C ALA A 21 5.60 0.33 -4.09
N ILE A 22 4.35 0.07 -4.46
CA ILE A 22 3.99 -0.54 -5.76
C ILE A 22 4.41 0.40 -6.89
N GLN A 23 4.17 1.70 -6.77
CA GLN A 23 4.56 2.68 -7.80
C GLN A 23 6.08 2.78 -7.99
N GLN A 24 6.88 2.59 -6.92
CA GLN A 24 8.34 2.55 -7.06
C GLN A 24 8.83 1.28 -7.79
N LEU A 25 8.17 0.15 -7.57
CA LEU A 25 8.52 -1.13 -8.21
C LEU A 25 7.99 -1.21 -9.64
N TRP A 26 6.79 -0.68 -9.88
CA TRP A 26 6.12 -0.59 -11.16
C TRP A 26 5.67 0.85 -11.40
N PRO A 27 6.53 1.69 -12.01
CA PRO A 27 6.23 3.11 -12.23
C PRO A 27 5.04 3.35 -13.16
N GLU A 28 4.66 2.36 -13.98
CA GLU A 28 3.49 2.42 -14.86
C GLU A 28 2.21 1.88 -14.21
N ALA A 29 2.26 1.50 -12.94
CA ALA A 29 1.09 1.02 -12.19
C ALA A 29 -0.01 2.09 -12.15
N LYS A 30 -1.24 1.69 -12.46
CA LYS A 30 -2.43 2.53 -12.34
C LYS A 30 -3.22 2.09 -11.12
N PHE A 31 -3.59 3.07 -10.30
CA PHE A 31 -4.29 2.85 -9.05
C PHE A 31 -5.78 3.14 -9.24
N GLY A 32 -6.63 2.16 -8.89
CA GLY A 32 -8.07 2.28 -8.88
C GLY A 32 -8.58 2.72 -7.51
N VAL A 33 -9.28 1.81 -6.82
CA VAL A 33 -9.89 2.08 -5.50
C VAL A 33 -9.10 1.35 -4.41
N GLY A 34 -8.84 2.04 -3.29
CA GLY A 34 -8.15 1.47 -2.14
C GLY A 34 -8.88 1.71 -0.81
N PRO A 35 -10.01 1.04 -0.53
CA PRO A 35 -10.76 1.28 0.69
C PRO A 35 -10.15 0.49 1.86
N VAL A 36 -10.27 1.07 3.05
CA VAL A 36 -10.01 0.37 4.31
C VAL A 36 -11.20 -0.54 4.61
N VAL A 37 -10.92 -1.77 5.05
CA VAL A 37 -11.92 -2.76 5.46
C VAL A 37 -11.74 -3.09 6.95
N GLU A 38 -12.71 -3.79 7.53
CA GLU A 38 -12.76 -4.06 8.97
C GLU A 38 -11.48 -4.70 9.54
N ASN A 39 -10.78 -5.51 8.74
CA ASN A 39 -9.56 -6.21 9.17
C ASN A 39 -8.29 -5.84 8.39
N GLY A 40 -8.32 -4.76 7.59
CA GLY A 40 -7.18 -4.39 6.75
C GLY A 40 -7.52 -3.33 5.71
N PHE A 41 -6.94 -3.46 4.53
CA PHE A 41 -7.19 -2.63 3.37
C PHE A 41 -6.86 -3.46 2.13
N TYR A 42 -7.40 -3.06 0.99
CA TYR A 42 -6.96 -3.59 -0.30
C TYR A 42 -6.77 -2.42 -1.25
N TYR A 43 -6.07 -2.68 -2.37
CA TYR A 43 -5.86 -1.69 -3.41
C TYR A 43 -6.04 -2.37 -4.76
N ASP A 44 -6.90 -1.79 -5.59
CA ASP A 44 -7.03 -2.18 -6.99
C ASP A 44 -5.90 -1.54 -7.79
N VAL A 45 -5.05 -2.38 -8.41
CA VAL A 45 -3.89 -1.93 -9.17
C VAL A 45 -3.85 -2.63 -10.52
N ASP A 46 -3.79 -1.84 -11.58
CA ASP A 46 -3.51 -2.30 -12.93
C ASP A 46 -2.01 -2.14 -13.22
N LEU A 47 -1.35 -3.26 -13.46
CA LEU A 47 0.08 -3.36 -13.78
C LEU A 47 0.31 -3.60 -15.29
N GLY A 48 -0.74 -3.48 -16.11
CA GLY A 48 -0.70 -3.76 -17.54
C GLY A 48 -0.33 -5.21 -17.82
N ASN A 49 0.88 -5.43 -18.34
CA ASN A 49 1.37 -6.77 -18.70
C ASN A 49 2.04 -7.51 -17.54
N ALA A 50 2.35 -6.82 -16.44
CA ALA A 50 2.97 -7.44 -15.27
C ALA A 50 1.90 -8.02 -14.33
N LYS A 51 2.27 -9.08 -13.61
CA LYS A 51 1.46 -9.67 -12.54
C LYS A 51 2.30 -9.76 -11.29
N ILE A 52 1.70 -9.44 -10.14
CA ILE A 52 2.36 -9.63 -8.84
C ILE A 52 2.47 -11.13 -8.58
N SER A 53 3.69 -11.59 -8.33
CA SER A 53 3.96 -12.94 -7.83
C SER A 53 4.17 -12.92 -6.32
N GLU A 54 4.16 -14.09 -5.68
CA GLU A 54 4.43 -14.21 -4.23
C GLU A 54 5.81 -13.64 -3.84
N GLU A 55 6.81 -13.78 -4.70
CA GLU A 55 8.15 -13.24 -4.48
C GLU A 55 8.15 -11.70 -4.44
N ASP A 56 7.23 -11.08 -5.16
CA ASP A 56 7.13 -9.64 -5.21
C ASP A 56 6.45 -9.07 -3.96
N LEU A 57 5.63 -9.85 -3.26
CA LEU A 57 5.04 -9.43 -1.98
C LEU A 57 6.13 -9.09 -0.95
N SER A 58 7.19 -9.90 -0.91
CA SER A 58 8.35 -9.66 -0.04
C SER A 58 9.08 -8.37 -0.42
N LYS A 59 9.18 -8.06 -1.72
CA LYS A 59 9.79 -6.82 -2.21
C LYS A 59 8.93 -5.60 -1.88
N ILE A 60 7.62 -5.70 -2.07
CA ILE A 60 6.66 -4.64 -1.71
C ILE A 60 6.77 -4.35 -0.23
N GLU A 61 6.73 -5.36 0.65
CA GLU A 61 6.85 -5.14 2.10
C GLU A 61 8.20 -4.48 2.47
N ALA A 62 9.31 -4.94 1.88
CA ALA A 62 10.61 -4.34 2.12
C ALA A 62 10.66 -2.86 1.69
N THR A 63 10.03 -2.52 0.57
CA THR A 63 9.92 -1.14 0.08
C THR A 63 9.00 -0.30 0.97
N MET A 64 7.87 -0.83 1.41
CA MET A 64 6.99 -0.16 2.38
C MET A 64 7.75 0.19 3.67
N ARG A 65 8.54 -0.74 4.20
CA ARG A 65 9.38 -0.50 5.39
C ARG A 65 10.45 0.58 5.14
N LYS A 66 10.99 0.67 3.93
CA LYS A 66 11.91 1.76 3.56
C LYS A 66 11.20 3.11 3.53
N ILE A 67 10.01 3.19 2.92
CA ILE A 67 9.21 4.41 2.86
C ILE A 67 8.82 4.89 4.26
N ILE A 68 8.40 3.98 5.14
CA ILE A 68 8.10 4.31 6.55
C ILE A 68 9.34 4.91 7.23
N LYS A 69 10.53 4.37 6.99
CA LYS A 69 11.79 4.91 7.55
C LYS A 69 12.19 6.26 6.97
N GLN A 70 11.66 6.63 5.80
CA GLN A 70 11.92 7.92 5.18
C GLN A 70 11.10 9.06 5.79
N ASP A 71 10.14 8.73 6.68
CA ASP A 71 9.28 9.71 7.36
C ASP A 71 8.62 10.70 6.37
N GLN A 72 8.18 10.15 5.24
CA GLN A 72 7.59 10.94 4.17
C GLN A 72 6.23 11.49 4.64
N GLN A 73 5.98 12.78 4.41
CA GLN A 73 4.72 13.40 4.80
C GLN A 73 3.64 13.08 3.75
N PHE A 74 2.50 12.57 4.21
CA PHE A 74 1.31 12.27 3.41
C PHE A 74 0.08 12.94 4.03
#